data_AF-A0A3M1Q9N6-F1
#
_entry.id   AF-A0A3M1Q9N6-F1
#
_cell.length_a   1.000
_cell.length_b   1.000
_cell.length_c   1.000
_cell.angle_alpha   90.00
_cell.angle_beta   90.00
_cell.angle_gamma   90.00
#
_symmetry.space_group_name_H-M   'P 1'
#
loop_
_entity.id
_entity.type
_entity.pdbx_description
1 polymer ?
#
loop_
_entity_poly.entity_id
_entity_poly.type
_entity_poly.pdbx_seq_one_letter_code
_entity_poly.pdbx_strand_id
1 'polypeptide(L)'
;MNPQAGRRIRRRPNQKRSGRMRPACPRQAPDSIETCAHRKAAEATSTPPAPKSGRAGMMRTTMSVAPKTSTTLQSSERAALVAARTLCRLDPPLGRLIRRIGPYRPIITPDPFHALVCSILQQQISMTAADAIRRKLLALCGGSRFTPRSILAHSEQKLRQVGLSGQKAAYVRDVAAHFADGRLSARMLRSMSDDEVIAATTRIKGVGKWTAEMLLIFCLERPDVWPIDDLGLRKAVRNFLRLRELPDAESMRLTGEPWRPFRTYASWYLWRSLEGPLMPGIPVA
;
A
#
# COMPACT_ATOMS: atom_id res chain seq x y z
N MET A 1 -31.94 38.60 -26.38
CA MET A 1 -33.19 38.42 -25.61
C MET A 1 -33.33 36.94 -25.27
N ASN A 2 -33.48 36.62 -23.98
CA ASN A 2 -33.77 35.29 -23.42
C ASN A 2 -35.31 35.22 -23.19
N PRO A 3 -36.01 34.07 -23.18
CA PRO A 3 -36.02 33.21 -21.98
C PRO A 3 -36.24 31.68 -22.18
N GLN A 4 -35.47 30.91 -21.42
CA GLN A 4 -35.82 29.81 -20.48
C GLN A 4 -36.83 28.66 -20.78
N ALA A 5 -36.41 27.50 -20.27
CA ALA A 5 -37.17 26.39 -19.63
C ALA A 5 -37.84 25.35 -20.55
N GLY A 6 -37.89 24.04 -20.27
CA GLY A 6 -37.44 23.25 -19.13
C GLY A 6 -38.14 21.86 -19.13
N ARG A 7 -37.40 20.83 -18.69
CA ARG A 7 -37.84 19.52 -18.13
C ARG A 7 -38.73 18.58 -18.97
N ARG A 8 -38.34 17.29 -19.03
CA ARG A 8 -38.88 16.20 -18.16
C ARG A 8 -38.31 14.83 -18.56
N ILE A 9 -37.44 14.27 -17.72
CA ILE A 9 -37.11 12.85 -17.69
C ILE A 9 -38.26 12.11 -16.98
N ARG A 10 -38.93 11.18 -17.67
CA ARG A 10 -39.95 10.29 -17.10
C ARG A 10 -39.29 9.11 -16.39
N ARG A 11 -39.83 8.72 -15.22
CA ARG A 11 -39.46 7.56 -14.41
C ARG A 11 -40.57 6.50 -14.42
N ARG A 12 -40.17 5.25 -14.11
CA ARG A 12 -40.88 4.09 -13.48
C ARG A 12 -41.44 3.01 -14.43
N PRO A 13 -41.71 1.76 -13.96
CA PRO A 13 -41.26 1.04 -12.75
C PRO A 13 -40.83 -0.45 -12.98
N ASN A 14 -40.48 -1.07 -11.84
CA ASN A 14 -39.90 -2.39 -11.52
C ASN A 14 -40.94 -3.55 -11.39
N GLN A 15 -40.56 -4.82 -11.66
CA GLN A 15 -41.04 -6.11 -11.08
C GLN A 15 -40.54 -7.29 -11.96
N LYS A 16 -40.12 -8.49 -11.51
CA LYS A 16 -40.60 -9.41 -10.44
C LYS A 16 -39.48 -10.42 -10.06
N ARG A 17 -39.52 -10.90 -8.81
CA ARG A 17 -38.74 -12.02 -8.26
C ARG A 17 -39.56 -13.32 -8.29
N SER A 18 -38.92 -14.45 -8.60
CA SER A 18 -39.27 -15.83 -8.20
C SER A 18 -37.97 -16.46 -7.66
N GLY A 19 -37.87 -17.25 -6.60
CA GLY A 19 -38.80 -18.17 -5.96
C GLY A 19 -38.23 -19.59 -6.08
N ARG A 20 -37.53 -20.12 -5.06
CA ARG A 20 -37.57 -21.55 -4.66
C ARG A 20 -36.71 -21.86 -3.42
N MET A 21 -37.20 -22.87 -2.69
CA MET A 21 -36.84 -23.34 -1.35
C MET A 21 -35.87 -24.55 -1.36
N ARG A 22 -35.06 -24.63 -0.28
CA ARG A 22 -34.61 -25.81 0.52
C ARG A 22 -33.65 -26.84 -0.12
N PRO A 23 -32.93 -27.70 0.65
CA PRO A 23 -33.04 -28.02 2.09
C PRO A 23 -31.74 -27.99 2.92
N ALA A 24 -31.92 -28.25 4.22
CA ALA A 24 -30.91 -28.42 5.27
C ALA A 24 -30.14 -29.74 5.18
N CYS A 25 -28.93 -29.77 5.76
CA CYS A 25 -28.19 -31.00 6.10
C CYS A 25 -27.75 -30.92 7.59
N PRO A 26 -27.87 -32.01 8.39
CA PRO A 26 -27.63 -32.01 9.83
C PRO A 26 -26.29 -32.64 10.25
N ARG A 27 -26.03 -32.59 11.58
CA ARG A 27 -25.11 -33.39 12.43
C ARG A 27 -23.75 -32.73 12.75
N GLN A 28 -23.56 -32.23 13.97
CA GLN A 28 -23.20 -32.92 15.23
C GLN A 28 -21.68 -33.18 15.34
N ALA A 29 -21.05 -32.49 16.31
CA ALA A 29 -19.87 -32.97 17.04
C ALA A 29 -20.31 -34.06 18.04
N PRO A 30 -19.39 -34.87 18.60
CA PRO A 30 -18.83 -34.49 19.92
C PRO A 30 -17.39 -34.98 20.23
N ASP A 31 -16.83 -34.40 21.31
CA ASP A 31 -15.96 -34.98 22.38
C ASP A 31 -14.59 -35.62 22.00
N SER A 32 -13.51 -35.59 22.79
CA SER A 32 -13.20 -35.18 24.17
C SER A 32 -11.69 -35.33 24.44
N ILE A 33 -11.17 -34.47 25.33
CA ILE A 33 -10.27 -34.72 26.51
C ILE A 33 -8.96 -35.54 26.35
N GLU A 34 -7.83 -34.92 26.77
CA GLU A 34 -6.81 -35.38 27.76
C GLU A 34 -5.55 -34.46 27.67
N THR A 35 -5.28 -33.50 28.57
CA THR A 35 -4.62 -33.49 29.91
C THR A 35 -3.21 -34.09 30.05
N CYS A 36 -2.30 -33.26 30.60
CA CYS A 36 -1.18 -33.52 31.55
C CYS A 36 0.10 -32.73 31.11
N ALA A 37 0.53 -31.59 31.67
CA ALA A 37 0.95 -31.18 33.02
C ALA A 37 2.40 -31.56 33.42
N HIS A 38 3.10 -30.58 34.04
CA HIS A 38 4.40 -30.60 34.76
C HIS A 38 5.65 -30.32 33.88
N ARG A 39 6.65 -29.49 34.25
CA ARG A 39 7.15 -29.04 35.57
C ARG A 39 8.02 -27.76 35.45
N LYS A 40 8.17 -27.04 36.57
CA LYS A 40 8.90 -25.76 36.81
C LYS A 40 10.42 -25.91 37.05
N ALA A 41 11.07 -24.73 37.07
CA ALA A 41 12.25 -24.28 37.88
C ALA A 41 13.64 -24.63 37.30
N ALA A 42 14.74 -23.87 37.46
CA ALA A 42 15.14 -22.64 38.20
C ALA A 42 16.56 -22.23 37.63
N GLU A 43 16.93 -20.94 37.51
CA GLU A 43 17.94 -20.19 38.33
C GLU A 43 19.38 -20.80 38.34
N ALA A 44 20.53 -20.11 38.28
CA ALA A 44 20.93 -18.73 38.56
C ALA A 44 22.40 -18.46 38.09
N THR A 45 22.77 -17.17 37.96
CA THR A 45 24.05 -16.48 38.33
C THR A 45 25.44 -17.06 37.89
N SER A 46 26.38 -16.28 37.33
CA SER A 46 27.11 -15.19 38.01
C SER A 46 28.21 -14.55 37.10
N THR A 47 28.46 -13.25 37.29
CA THR A 47 29.67 -12.47 36.91
C THR A 47 30.34 -12.02 38.23
N PRO A 48 31.66 -11.77 38.37
CA PRO A 48 32.33 -10.49 38.02
C PRO A 48 33.90 -10.63 37.87
N PRO A 49 34.80 -9.61 38.07
CA PRO A 49 34.76 -8.13 37.97
C PRO A 49 35.87 -7.52 37.05
N ALA A 50 35.87 -6.18 36.95
CA ALA A 50 36.85 -5.32 36.25
C ALA A 50 38.03 -4.85 37.12
N PRO A 51 39.11 -4.28 36.53
CA PRO A 51 40.02 -3.36 37.22
C PRO A 51 40.02 -1.93 36.66
N LYS A 52 40.49 -0.99 37.50
CA LYS A 52 40.49 0.47 37.34
C LYS A 52 41.78 1.01 36.68
N SER A 53 41.67 2.26 36.23
CA SER A 53 42.68 3.35 36.17
C SER A 53 43.20 3.76 34.79
N GLY A 54 43.40 5.08 34.63
CA GLY A 54 44.14 5.67 33.50
C GLY A 54 43.47 6.89 32.87
N ARG A 55 43.65 8.06 33.47
CA ARG A 55 43.26 9.38 32.93
C ARG A 55 44.38 9.87 32.00
N ALA A 56 44.11 10.07 30.72
CA ALA A 56 44.93 10.91 29.83
C ALA A 56 44.03 11.49 28.73
N GLY A 57 43.95 12.82 28.70
CA GLY A 57 43.13 13.56 27.76
C GLY A 57 43.70 13.53 26.35
N MET A 58 42.81 13.37 25.37
CA MET A 58 43.04 13.80 23.99
C MET A 58 41.70 14.29 23.47
N MET A 59 41.59 15.60 23.25
CA MET A 59 40.43 16.21 22.60
C MET A 59 40.32 15.64 21.19
N ARG A 60 39.39 14.70 20.98
CA ARG A 60 38.91 14.34 19.66
C ARG A 60 37.66 15.15 19.41
N THR A 61 37.78 16.15 18.53
CA THR A 61 36.65 16.83 17.89
C THR A 61 35.79 15.77 17.22
N THR A 62 34.70 15.37 17.87
CA THR A 62 33.66 14.58 17.24
C THR A 62 32.87 15.50 16.33
N MET A 63 33.17 15.47 15.04
CA MET A 63 32.21 15.91 14.02
C MET A 63 30.99 15.00 14.17
N SER A 64 29.96 15.52 14.84
CA SER A 64 28.64 14.92 14.90
C SER A 64 28.06 14.88 13.48
N VAL A 65 28.24 13.74 12.80
CA VAL A 65 27.51 13.47 11.57
C VAL A 65 26.09 13.14 11.98
N ALA A 66 25.21 14.16 11.94
CA ALA A 66 23.78 13.98 12.12
C ALA A 66 23.24 12.90 11.18
N PRO A 67 22.31 12.04 11.63
CA PRO A 67 21.78 10.97 10.79
C PRO A 67 20.98 11.57 9.62
N LYS A 68 21.28 11.13 8.39
CA LYS A 68 20.64 11.55 7.12
C LYS A 68 19.12 11.29 7.06
N THR A 69 18.53 10.65 8.07
CA THR A 69 17.10 10.36 8.18
C THR A 69 16.26 11.60 8.47
N SER A 70 16.80 12.60 9.18
CA SER A 70 16.04 13.80 9.56
C SER A 70 15.73 14.71 8.36
N THR A 71 16.67 14.82 7.41
CA THR A 71 16.53 15.69 6.23
C THR A 71 15.50 15.17 5.23
N THR A 72 15.43 13.85 5.01
CA THR A 72 14.49 13.26 4.05
C THR A 72 13.04 13.33 4.54
N LEU A 73 12.80 13.02 5.82
CA LEU A 73 11.47 13.18 6.44
C LEU A 73 11.00 14.63 6.41
N GLN A 74 11.90 15.58 6.69
CA GLN A 74 11.58 17.00 6.59
C GLN A 74 11.26 17.44 5.14
N SER A 75 11.90 16.82 4.14
CA SER A 75 11.63 17.15 2.73
C SER A 75 10.27 16.67 2.24
N SER A 76 9.84 15.46 2.61
CA SER A 76 8.54 14.91 2.21
C SER A 76 7.37 15.61 2.93
N GLU A 77 7.55 15.97 4.20
CA GLU A 77 6.57 16.77 4.96
C GLU A 77 6.40 18.18 4.36
N ARG A 78 7.51 18.82 3.97
CA ARG A 78 7.45 20.12 3.27
C ARG A 78 6.73 20.01 1.93
N ALA A 79 7.05 19.00 1.13
CA ALA A 79 6.38 18.76 -0.16
C ALA A 79 4.87 18.58 0.03
N ALA A 80 4.46 17.79 1.04
CA ALA A 80 3.06 17.60 1.39
C ALA A 80 2.36 18.89 1.82
N LEU A 81 3.02 19.75 2.60
CA LEU A 81 2.47 21.06 2.98
C LEU A 81 2.30 21.99 1.79
N VAL A 82 3.28 22.03 0.88
CA VAL A 82 3.20 22.82 -0.36
C VAL A 82 2.07 22.31 -1.25
N ALA A 83 1.97 20.99 -1.43
CA ALA A 83 0.89 20.36 -2.19
C ALA A 83 -0.49 20.70 -1.61
N ALA A 84 -0.66 20.51 -0.29
CA ALA A 84 -1.93 20.80 0.39
C ALA A 84 -2.34 22.27 0.24
N ARG A 85 -1.41 23.21 0.43
CA ARG A 85 -1.69 24.65 0.27
C ARG A 85 -2.05 25.00 -1.17
N THR A 86 -1.35 24.41 -2.13
CA THR A 86 -1.57 24.64 -3.56
C THR A 86 -2.95 24.12 -3.98
N LEU A 87 -3.27 22.86 -3.62
CA LEU A 87 -4.57 22.26 -3.89
C LEU A 87 -5.72 23.02 -3.22
N CYS A 88 -5.54 23.51 -1.99
CA CYS A 88 -6.54 24.35 -1.33
C CYS A 88 -6.87 25.64 -2.11
N ARG A 89 -5.89 26.22 -2.81
CA ARG A 89 -6.06 27.43 -3.61
C ARG A 89 -6.68 27.15 -4.97
N LEU A 90 -6.26 26.05 -5.62
CA LEU A 90 -6.73 25.66 -6.95
C LEU A 90 -8.19 25.15 -6.92
N ASP A 91 -8.58 24.43 -5.87
CA ASP A 91 -9.89 23.81 -5.76
C ASP A 91 -10.43 23.96 -4.32
N PRO A 92 -11.26 24.98 -4.04
CA PRO A 92 -11.80 25.21 -2.69
C PRO A 92 -12.64 24.05 -2.12
N PRO A 93 -13.48 23.33 -2.90
CA PRO A 93 -14.05 22.05 -2.48
C PRO A 93 -13.01 21.02 -2.00
N LEU A 94 -11.94 20.78 -2.76
CA LEU A 94 -10.86 19.89 -2.34
C LEU A 94 -10.15 20.43 -1.09
N GLY A 95 -9.97 21.75 -0.97
CA GLY A 95 -9.43 22.39 0.22
C GLY A 95 -10.27 22.20 1.48
N ARG A 96 -11.60 22.09 1.37
CA ARG A 96 -12.46 21.69 2.51
C ARG A 96 -12.23 20.22 2.88
N LEU A 97 -12.08 19.35 1.89
CA LEU A 97 -11.79 17.93 2.11
C LEU A 97 -10.44 17.74 2.82
N ILE A 98 -9.39 18.43 2.36
CA ILE A 98 -8.05 18.43 2.96
C ILE A 98 -8.11 18.85 4.42
N ARG A 99 -8.76 19.98 4.74
CA ARG A 99 -8.90 20.46 6.12
C ARG A 99 -9.65 19.48 7.02
N ARG A 100 -10.67 18.80 6.48
CA ARG A 100 -11.45 17.80 7.23
C ARG A 100 -10.65 16.54 7.52
N ILE A 101 -9.83 16.06 6.56
CA ILE A 101 -9.03 14.85 6.72
C ILE A 101 -7.78 15.13 7.57
N GLY A 102 -7.19 16.31 7.44
CA GLY A 102 -5.98 16.68 8.15
C GLY A 102 -4.69 16.37 7.35
N PRO A 103 -3.55 16.23 8.03
CA PRO A 103 -2.24 16.09 7.39
C PRO A 103 -2.13 14.86 6.47
N TYR A 104 -1.40 15.01 5.38
CA TYR A 104 -1.02 13.91 4.49
C TYR A 104 -0.09 12.93 5.23
N ARG A 105 -0.54 11.68 5.38
CA ARG A 105 0.14 10.60 6.12
C ARG A 105 -0.07 9.25 5.41
N PRO A 106 0.51 9.05 4.21
CA PRO A 106 0.44 7.75 3.53
C PRO A 106 1.29 6.70 4.25
N ILE A 107 0.94 5.43 4.06
CA ILE A 107 1.81 4.31 4.43
C ILE A 107 2.76 4.08 3.25
N ILE A 108 4.06 4.24 3.47
CA ILE A 108 5.09 4.12 2.43
C ILE A 108 5.87 2.81 2.61
N THR A 109 6.06 2.10 1.51
CA THR A 109 6.96 0.92 1.45
C THR A 109 8.18 1.29 0.60
N PRO A 110 9.33 1.65 1.20
CA PRO A 110 10.43 2.31 0.48
C PRO A 110 11.26 1.37 -0.41
N ASP A 111 11.16 0.05 -0.24
CA ASP A 111 11.83 -0.95 -1.07
C ASP A 111 10.93 -1.41 -2.22
N PRO A 112 11.24 -1.08 -3.50
CA PRO A 112 10.41 -1.46 -4.64
C PRO A 112 10.26 -2.96 -4.82
N PHE A 113 11.30 -3.75 -4.52
CA PHE A 113 11.21 -5.20 -4.60
C PHE A 113 10.18 -5.73 -3.60
N HIS A 114 10.30 -5.29 -2.35
CA HIS A 114 9.35 -5.66 -1.30
C HIS A 114 7.92 -5.19 -1.62
N ALA A 115 7.76 -3.97 -2.12
CA ALA A 115 6.47 -3.41 -2.51
C ALA A 115 5.77 -4.25 -3.60
N LEU A 116 6.51 -4.63 -4.65
CA LEU A 116 5.98 -5.46 -5.74
C LEU A 116 5.58 -6.86 -5.28
N VAL A 117 6.44 -7.53 -4.49
CA VAL A 117 6.10 -8.84 -3.93
C VAL A 117 4.85 -8.74 -3.06
N CYS A 118 4.81 -7.81 -2.10
CA CYS A 118 3.66 -7.61 -1.22
C CYS A 118 2.38 -7.27 -1.98
N SER A 119 2.47 -6.49 -3.07
CA SER A 119 1.32 -6.22 -3.94
C SER A 119 0.75 -7.51 -4.52
N ILE A 120 1.58 -8.39 -5.06
CA ILE A 120 1.14 -9.70 -5.59
C ILE A 120 0.52 -10.57 -4.48
N LEU A 121 1.10 -10.56 -3.27
CA LEU A 121 0.53 -11.32 -2.14
C LEU A 121 -0.91 -10.89 -1.87
N GLN A 122 -1.19 -9.59 -1.87
CA GLN A 122 -2.48 -8.99 -1.48
C GLN A 122 -3.58 -9.11 -2.54
N GLN A 123 -3.27 -9.45 -3.80
CA GLN A 123 -4.27 -9.52 -4.88
C GLN A 123 -5.42 -10.49 -4.55
N GLN A 124 -6.67 -10.05 -4.71
CA GLN A 124 -7.88 -10.88 -4.64
C GLN A 124 -8.10 -11.64 -3.30
N ILE A 125 -7.47 -11.22 -2.20
CA ILE A 125 -7.65 -11.83 -0.87
C ILE A 125 -7.79 -10.76 0.22
N SER A 126 -8.16 -11.15 1.43
CA SER A 126 -8.18 -10.23 2.58
C SER A 126 -6.77 -9.85 3.04
N MET A 127 -6.64 -8.69 3.68
CA MET A 127 -5.38 -8.24 4.29
C MET A 127 -4.83 -9.26 5.29
N THR A 128 -5.70 -9.81 6.15
CA THR A 128 -5.32 -10.84 7.12
C THR A 128 -4.75 -12.10 6.46
N ALA A 129 -5.32 -12.53 5.34
CA ALA A 129 -4.80 -13.68 4.59
C ALA A 129 -3.46 -13.36 3.93
N ALA A 130 -3.32 -12.16 3.34
CA ALA A 130 -2.07 -11.70 2.75
C ALA A 130 -0.94 -11.60 3.79
N ASP A 131 -1.24 -11.09 4.98
CA ASP A 131 -0.29 -11.01 6.10
C ASP A 131 0.14 -12.39 6.58
N ALA A 132 -0.79 -13.34 6.67
CA ALA A 132 -0.47 -14.73 7.02
C ALA A 132 0.50 -15.36 6.00
N ILE A 133 0.25 -15.16 4.69
CA ILE A 133 1.15 -15.63 3.63
C ILE A 133 2.51 -14.94 3.71
N ARG A 134 2.53 -13.60 3.91
CA ARG A 134 3.76 -12.82 4.05
C ARG A 134 4.63 -13.33 5.20
N ARG A 135 4.05 -13.58 6.38
CA ARG A 135 4.78 -14.13 7.53
C ARG A 135 5.39 -15.50 7.24
N LYS A 136 4.65 -16.38 6.57
CA LYS A 136 5.15 -17.70 6.17
C LYS A 136 6.27 -17.60 5.12
N LEU A 137 6.15 -16.68 4.16
CA LEU A 137 7.18 -16.41 3.16
C LEU A 137 8.48 -15.86 3.79
N LEU A 138 8.35 -14.94 4.75
CA LEU A 138 9.46 -14.42 5.54
C LEU A 138 10.17 -15.54 6.32
N ALA A 139 9.42 -16.38 7.02
CA ALA A 139 9.96 -17.55 7.72
C ALA A 139 10.69 -18.51 6.76
N LEU A 140 10.11 -18.79 5.58
CA LEU A 140 10.73 -19.64 4.56
C LEU A 140 12.07 -19.05 4.07
N CYS A 141 12.14 -17.72 3.90
CA CYS A 141 13.33 -17.01 3.42
C CYS A 141 14.39 -16.72 4.50
N GLY A 142 14.27 -17.29 5.70
CA GLY A 142 15.27 -17.13 6.76
C GLY A 142 15.05 -15.93 7.69
N GLY A 143 13.83 -15.40 7.79
CA GLY A 143 13.42 -14.51 8.88
C GLY A 143 12.90 -13.15 8.43
N SER A 144 13.48 -12.07 8.98
CA SER A 144 12.87 -10.72 8.99
C SER A 144 12.71 -10.04 7.62
N ARG A 145 13.37 -10.54 6.57
CA ARG A 145 13.27 -10.00 5.21
C ARG A 145 13.48 -11.08 4.16
N PHE A 146 12.67 -11.07 3.11
CA PHE A 146 12.96 -11.79 1.87
C PHE A 146 13.72 -10.88 0.88
N THR A 147 14.69 -11.47 0.18
CA THR A 147 15.49 -10.84 -0.88
C THR A 147 15.21 -11.54 -2.21
N PRO A 148 15.59 -10.94 -3.35
CA PRO A 148 15.45 -11.62 -4.64
C PRO A 148 16.07 -13.03 -4.64
N ARG A 149 17.30 -13.14 -4.12
CA ARG A 149 18.02 -14.42 -4.05
C ARG A 149 17.37 -15.42 -3.09
N SER A 150 16.87 -14.98 -1.92
CA SER A 150 16.23 -15.90 -0.97
C SER A 150 14.93 -16.48 -1.54
N ILE A 151 14.14 -15.68 -2.27
CA ILE A 151 12.94 -16.21 -2.95
C ILE A 151 13.33 -17.22 -4.03
N LEU A 152 14.35 -16.91 -4.83
CA LEU A 152 14.77 -17.77 -5.94
C LEU A 152 15.37 -19.10 -5.48
N ALA A 153 15.93 -19.16 -4.27
CA ALA A 153 16.46 -20.38 -3.65
C ALA A 153 15.40 -21.45 -3.37
N HIS A 154 14.10 -21.12 -3.44
CA HIS A 154 13.00 -22.05 -3.19
C HIS A 154 12.19 -22.35 -4.45
N SER A 155 11.89 -23.62 -4.70
CA SER A 155 11.05 -24.02 -5.83
C SER A 155 9.63 -23.42 -5.73
N GLU A 156 8.93 -23.34 -6.86
CA GLU A 156 7.51 -22.92 -6.88
C GLU A 156 6.64 -23.77 -5.95
N GLN A 157 6.92 -25.07 -5.84
CA GLN A 157 6.22 -25.96 -4.93
C GLN A 157 6.39 -25.52 -3.46
N LYS A 158 7.59 -25.11 -3.05
CA LYS A 158 7.83 -24.58 -1.70
C LYS A 158 7.14 -23.23 -1.47
N LEU A 159 7.12 -22.36 -2.47
CA LEU A 159 6.36 -21.11 -2.40
C LEU A 159 4.85 -21.36 -2.29
N ARG A 160 4.31 -22.38 -2.97
CA ARG A 160 2.90 -22.77 -2.81
C ARG A 160 2.58 -23.28 -1.41
N GLN A 161 3.51 -23.99 -0.76
CA GLN A 161 3.35 -24.47 0.63
C GLN A 161 3.18 -23.33 1.65
N VAL A 162 3.64 -22.10 1.36
CA VAL A 162 3.40 -20.93 2.22
C VAL A 162 2.03 -20.26 2.00
N GLY A 163 1.19 -20.82 1.11
CA GLY A 163 -0.17 -20.34 0.85
C GLY A 163 -0.34 -19.56 -0.45
N LEU A 164 0.69 -19.52 -1.31
CA LEU A 164 0.58 -18.92 -2.65
C LEU A 164 -0.18 -19.84 -3.61
N SER A 165 -1.00 -19.25 -4.47
CA SER A 165 -1.49 -19.95 -5.67
C SER A 165 -0.32 -20.23 -6.63
N GLY A 166 -0.49 -21.16 -7.57
CA GLY A 166 0.54 -21.44 -8.58
C GLY A 166 0.91 -20.19 -9.38
N GLN A 167 -0.09 -19.42 -9.81
CA GLN A 167 0.11 -18.17 -10.53
C GLN A 167 0.88 -17.13 -9.69
N LYS A 168 0.51 -16.91 -8.42
CA LYS A 168 1.24 -15.96 -7.56
C LYS A 168 2.66 -16.42 -7.25
N ALA A 169 2.89 -17.73 -7.10
CA ALA A 169 4.24 -18.27 -6.91
C ALA A 169 5.14 -17.97 -8.11
N ALA A 170 4.64 -18.16 -9.33
CA ALA A 170 5.34 -17.81 -10.55
C ALA A 170 5.62 -16.30 -10.63
N TYR A 171 4.63 -15.45 -10.31
CA TYR A 171 4.79 -13.99 -10.35
C TYR A 171 5.80 -13.47 -9.34
N VAL A 172 5.77 -13.98 -8.10
CA VAL A 172 6.73 -13.61 -7.05
C VAL A 172 8.17 -14.01 -7.45
N ARG A 173 8.35 -15.18 -8.07
CA ARG A 173 9.66 -15.59 -8.62
C ARG A 173 10.09 -14.71 -9.79
N ASP A 174 9.16 -14.30 -10.65
CA ASP A 174 9.45 -13.43 -11.80
C ASP A 174 9.92 -12.05 -11.34
N VAL A 175 9.24 -11.44 -10.35
CA VAL A 175 9.73 -10.22 -9.68
C VAL A 175 11.14 -10.44 -9.13
N ALA A 176 11.37 -11.55 -8.42
CA ALA A 176 12.68 -11.85 -7.86
C ALA A 176 13.77 -11.99 -8.94
N ALA A 177 13.49 -12.65 -10.06
CA ALA A 177 14.42 -12.78 -11.18
C ALA A 177 14.79 -11.42 -11.79
N HIS A 178 13.81 -10.53 -12.00
CA HIS A 178 14.07 -9.19 -12.51
C HIS A 178 15.05 -8.38 -11.65
N PHE A 179 14.96 -8.51 -10.32
CA PHE A 179 15.88 -7.83 -9.39
C PHE A 179 17.19 -8.57 -9.18
N ALA A 180 17.19 -9.91 -9.16
CA ALA A 180 18.39 -10.72 -8.94
C ALA A 180 19.39 -10.61 -10.10
N ASP A 181 18.89 -10.54 -11.33
CA ASP A 181 19.72 -10.48 -12.55
C ASP A 181 20.03 -9.03 -12.96
N GLY A 182 19.64 -8.03 -12.16
CA GLY A 182 19.98 -6.62 -12.38
C GLY A 182 19.16 -5.90 -13.45
N ARG A 183 18.13 -6.54 -14.03
CA ARG A 183 17.20 -5.88 -14.97
C ARG A 183 16.43 -4.73 -14.32
N LEU A 184 16.16 -4.84 -13.02
CA LEU A 184 15.60 -3.77 -12.19
C LEU A 184 16.41 -3.63 -10.90
N SER A 185 16.48 -2.40 -10.41
CA SER A 185 16.98 -2.10 -9.07
C SER A 185 16.26 -0.89 -8.49
N ALA A 186 16.26 -0.77 -7.17
CA ALA A 186 15.65 0.38 -6.50
C ALA A 186 16.26 1.72 -6.98
N ARG A 187 17.57 1.73 -7.24
CA ARG A 187 18.28 2.90 -7.77
C ARG A 187 17.78 3.27 -9.17
N MET A 188 17.69 2.29 -10.08
CA MET A 188 17.20 2.52 -11.45
C MET A 188 15.78 3.05 -11.47
N LEU A 189 14.88 2.46 -10.67
CA LEU A 189 13.47 2.87 -10.62
C LEU A 189 13.32 4.31 -10.11
N ARG A 190 14.15 4.73 -9.15
CA ARG A 190 14.14 6.11 -8.64
C ARG A 190 14.70 7.12 -9.66
N SER A 191 15.61 6.71 -10.54
CA SER A 191 16.17 7.58 -11.58
C SER A 191 15.32 7.67 -12.85
N MET A 192 14.44 6.71 -13.10
CA MET A 192 13.55 6.69 -14.26
C MET A 192 12.44 7.75 -14.16
N SER A 193 11.89 8.16 -15.30
CA SER A 193 10.61 8.87 -15.37
C SER A 193 9.44 7.95 -14.99
N ASP A 194 8.26 8.54 -14.74
CA ASP A 194 7.06 7.77 -14.36
C ASP A 194 6.64 6.79 -15.46
N ASP A 195 6.68 7.21 -16.73
CA ASP A 195 6.36 6.36 -17.89
C ASP A 195 7.36 5.21 -18.06
N GLU A 196 8.65 5.46 -17.84
CA GLU A 196 9.68 4.42 -17.87
C GLU A 196 9.50 3.40 -16.75
N VAL A 197 9.13 3.83 -15.53
CA VAL A 197 8.82 2.91 -14.43
C VAL A 197 7.63 2.03 -14.78
N ILE A 198 6.56 2.61 -15.32
CA ILE A 198 5.37 1.86 -15.74
C ILE A 198 5.76 0.85 -16.83
N ALA A 199 6.47 1.28 -17.87
CA ALA A 199 6.89 0.40 -18.96
C ALA A 199 7.84 -0.72 -18.50
N ALA A 200 8.73 -0.45 -17.55
CA ALA A 200 9.68 -1.44 -17.05
C ALA A 200 9.01 -2.46 -16.10
N THR A 201 8.13 -2.00 -15.20
CA THR A 201 7.50 -2.86 -14.19
C THR A 201 6.36 -3.71 -14.77
N THR A 202 5.65 -3.22 -15.77
CA THR A 202 4.58 -3.99 -16.45
C THR A 202 5.08 -5.15 -17.30
N ARG A 203 6.40 -5.24 -17.54
CA ARG A 203 7.02 -6.44 -18.14
C ARG A 203 7.06 -7.64 -17.18
N ILE A 204 6.91 -7.39 -15.88
CA ILE A 204 6.90 -8.44 -14.87
C ILE A 204 5.52 -9.11 -14.88
N LYS A 205 5.50 -10.44 -14.91
CA LYS A 205 4.25 -11.20 -14.88
C LYS A 205 3.47 -10.89 -13.60
N GLY A 206 2.19 -10.56 -13.75
CA GLY A 206 1.30 -10.23 -12.64
C GLY A 206 1.36 -8.79 -12.15
N VAL A 207 2.18 -7.93 -12.76
CA VAL A 207 2.25 -6.49 -12.48
C VAL A 207 1.57 -5.74 -13.62
N GLY A 208 0.40 -5.16 -13.34
CA GLY A 208 -0.32 -4.31 -14.29
C GLY A 208 -0.01 -2.83 -14.10
N LYS A 209 -0.53 -1.99 -15.01
CA LYS A 209 -0.39 -0.52 -14.95
C LYS A 209 -0.80 0.05 -13.59
N TRP A 210 -1.97 -0.36 -13.08
CA TRP A 210 -2.45 0.07 -11.77
C TRP A 210 -1.43 -0.23 -10.65
N THR A 211 -0.83 -1.43 -10.64
CA THR A 211 0.20 -1.79 -9.66
C THR A 211 1.45 -0.92 -9.79
N ALA A 212 1.85 -0.60 -11.02
CA ALA A 212 2.97 0.31 -11.27
C ALA A 212 2.67 1.74 -10.78
N GLU A 213 1.44 2.24 -10.97
CA GLU A 213 1.00 3.53 -10.44
C GLU A 213 0.99 3.53 -8.90
N MET A 214 0.55 2.44 -8.27
CA MET A 214 0.66 2.30 -6.80
C MET A 214 2.11 2.27 -6.33
N LEU A 215 3.02 1.67 -7.09
CA LEU A 215 4.46 1.72 -6.81
C LEU A 215 4.99 3.15 -6.91
N LEU A 216 4.60 3.91 -7.94
CA LEU A 216 4.98 5.31 -8.08
C LEU A 216 4.53 6.14 -6.87
N ILE A 217 3.31 5.94 -6.39
CA ILE A 217 2.72 6.70 -5.27
C ILE A 217 3.30 6.27 -3.92
N PHE A 218 3.23 4.98 -3.58
CA PHE A 218 3.45 4.48 -2.21
C PHE A 218 4.85 3.90 -1.97
N CYS A 219 5.73 3.92 -2.97
CA CYS A 219 7.11 3.47 -2.84
C CYS A 219 8.13 4.49 -3.36
N LEU A 220 7.86 5.06 -4.53
CA LEU A 220 8.72 6.08 -5.15
C LEU A 220 8.31 7.51 -4.79
N GLU A 221 7.17 7.69 -4.12
CA GLU A 221 6.66 8.97 -3.62
C GLU A 221 6.55 10.05 -4.72
N ARG A 222 6.18 9.64 -5.93
CA ARG A 222 5.98 10.56 -7.07
C ARG A 222 4.80 11.48 -6.80
N PRO A 223 4.94 12.80 -6.99
CA PRO A 223 3.92 13.76 -6.58
C PRO A 223 2.73 13.88 -7.55
N ASP A 224 2.89 13.45 -8.81
CA ASP A 224 1.96 13.77 -9.89
C ASP A 224 1.36 12.55 -10.61
N VAL A 225 0.99 11.51 -9.85
CA VAL A 225 0.35 10.31 -10.39
C VAL A 225 -1.17 10.40 -10.23
N TRP A 226 -1.90 10.09 -11.30
CA TRP A 226 -3.35 10.10 -11.34
C TRP A 226 -3.90 8.79 -11.94
N PRO A 227 -4.11 7.76 -11.10
CA PRO A 227 -4.48 6.41 -11.57
C PRO A 227 -5.95 6.36 -12.00
N ILE A 228 -6.22 6.78 -13.24
CA ILE A 228 -7.57 6.97 -13.81
C ILE A 228 -8.43 5.70 -13.78
N ASP A 229 -7.79 4.53 -13.83
CA ASP A 229 -8.44 3.22 -13.86
C ASP A 229 -8.72 2.68 -12.45
N ASP A 230 -8.24 3.36 -11.40
CA ASP A 230 -8.47 2.95 -10.01
C ASP A 230 -9.95 3.10 -9.64
N LEU A 231 -10.60 1.97 -9.34
CA LEU A 231 -12.01 1.94 -8.99
C LEU A 231 -12.32 2.73 -7.70
N GLY A 232 -11.40 2.73 -6.74
CA GLY A 232 -11.53 3.52 -5.51
C GLY A 232 -11.57 5.01 -5.82
N LEU A 233 -10.63 5.48 -6.62
CA LEU A 233 -10.50 6.88 -7.02
C LEU A 233 -11.69 7.31 -7.86
N ARG A 234 -12.13 6.48 -8.82
CA ARG A 234 -13.35 6.74 -9.61
C ARG A 234 -14.59 6.88 -8.71
N LYS A 235 -14.73 6.01 -7.70
CA LYS A 235 -15.81 6.12 -6.70
C LYS A 235 -15.69 7.40 -5.87
N ALA A 236 -14.48 7.77 -5.47
CA ALA A 236 -14.22 8.99 -4.71
C ALA A 236 -14.55 10.24 -5.53
N VAL A 237 -14.11 10.32 -6.78
CA VAL A 237 -14.42 11.40 -7.71
C VAL A 237 -15.92 11.51 -7.94
N ARG A 238 -16.61 10.38 -8.19
CA ARG A 238 -18.07 10.38 -8.30
C ARG A 238 -18.73 11.00 -7.07
N ASN A 239 -18.32 10.61 -5.87
CA ASN A 239 -18.90 11.13 -4.62
C ASN A 239 -18.55 12.61 -4.41
N PHE A 240 -17.30 13.00 -4.69
CA PHE A 240 -16.78 14.36 -4.55
C PHE A 240 -17.52 15.35 -5.47
N LEU A 241 -17.69 14.98 -6.73
CA LEU A 241 -18.40 15.77 -7.75
C LEU A 241 -19.92 15.54 -7.76
N ARG A 242 -20.43 14.66 -6.88
CA ARG A 242 -21.85 14.27 -6.79
C ARG A 242 -22.45 13.75 -8.11
N LEU A 243 -21.65 13.01 -8.87
CA LEU A 243 -22.06 12.39 -10.12
C LEU A 243 -23.00 11.20 -9.85
N ARG A 244 -23.96 10.97 -10.75
CA ARG A 244 -24.87 9.81 -10.66
C ARG A 244 -24.18 8.50 -10.99
N GLU A 245 -23.27 8.52 -11.95
CA GLU A 245 -22.57 7.36 -12.48
C GLU A 245 -21.06 7.47 -12.24
N LEU A 246 -20.36 6.34 -12.35
CA LEU A 246 -18.89 6.37 -12.28
C LEU A 246 -18.34 7.12 -13.49
N PRO A 247 -17.46 8.12 -13.28
CA PRO A 247 -16.84 8.85 -14.39
C PRO A 247 -16.02 7.89 -15.26
N ASP A 248 -16.06 8.10 -16.58
CA ASP A 248 -15.23 7.37 -17.54
C ASP A 248 -13.78 7.86 -17.56
N ALA A 249 -12.94 7.25 -18.39
CA ALA A 249 -11.51 7.56 -18.45
C ALA A 249 -11.23 9.03 -18.84
N GLU A 250 -11.99 9.58 -19.79
CA GLU A 250 -11.81 10.96 -20.25
C GLU A 250 -12.25 11.96 -19.18
N SER A 251 -13.40 11.72 -18.55
CA SER A 251 -13.86 12.53 -17.41
C SER A 251 -12.85 12.50 -16.27
N MET A 252 -12.27 11.33 -15.99
CA MET A 252 -11.21 11.19 -14.98
C MET A 252 -9.95 11.99 -15.37
N ARG A 253 -9.52 11.94 -16.63
CA ARG A 253 -8.37 12.71 -17.12
C ARG A 253 -8.57 14.21 -16.93
N LEU A 254 -9.72 14.73 -17.36
CA LEU A 254 -10.08 16.14 -17.23
C LEU A 254 -10.20 16.59 -15.76
N THR A 255 -10.74 15.73 -14.89
CA THR A 255 -10.90 16.02 -13.46
C THR A 255 -9.56 16.25 -12.77
N GLY A 256 -8.55 15.44 -13.09
CA GLY A 256 -7.25 15.50 -12.41
C GLY A 256 -6.33 16.63 -12.90
N GLU A 257 -6.56 17.15 -14.10
CA GLU A 257 -5.64 18.09 -14.75
C GLU A 257 -5.39 19.39 -13.95
N PRO A 258 -6.40 20.04 -13.34
CA PRO A 258 -6.19 21.24 -12.52
C PRO A 258 -5.32 21.00 -11.27
N TRP A 259 -5.07 19.76 -10.88
CA TRP A 259 -4.33 19.42 -9.66
C TRP A 259 -2.85 19.11 -9.90
N ARG A 260 -2.36 19.23 -11.13
CA ARG A 260 -0.93 19.16 -11.41
C ARG A 260 -0.16 20.27 -10.67
N PRO A 261 1.09 20.01 -10.23
CA PRO A 261 1.83 18.75 -10.30
C PRO A 261 1.63 17.86 -9.03
N PHE A 262 0.47 17.92 -8.39
CA PHE A 262 0.21 17.31 -7.07
C PHE A 262 -0.94 16.30 -7.11
N ARG A 263 -1.17 15.65 -8.25
CA ARG A 263 -2.30 14.71 -8.41
C ARG A 263 -2.24 13.52 -7.44
N THR A 264 -1.05 13.06 -7.04
CA THR A 264 -0.91 12.00 -6.03
C THR A 264 -1.54 12.39 -4.70
N TYR A 265 -1.34 13.64 -4.27
CA TYR A 265 -1.90 14.17 -3.03
C TYR A 265 -3.42 14.28 -3.13
N ALA A 266 -3.93 14.77 -4.25
CA ALA A 266 -5.37 14.82 -4.51
C ALA A 266 -6.00 13.40 -4.49
N SER A 267 -5.37 12.42 -5.16
CA SER A 267 -5.81 11.01 -5.13
C SER A 267 -5.88 10.48 -3.71
N TRP A 268 -4.87 10.74 -2.90
CA TRP A 268 -4.85 10.30 -1.50
C TRP A 268 -6.00 10.88 -0.69
N TYR A 269 -6.24 12.19 -0.76
CA TYR A 269 -7.36 12.82 -0.05
C TYR A 269 -8.72 12.30 -0.54
N LEU A 270 -8.85 12.03 -1.84
CA LEU A 270 -10.06 11.43 -2.40
C LEU A 270 -10.27 9.99 -1.91
N TRP A 271 -9.25 9.14 -1.86
CA TRP A 271 -9.37 7.81 -1.26
C TRP A 271 -9.79 7.88 0.21
N ARG A 272 -9.14 8.74 1.00
CA ARG A 272 -9.48 8.97 2.40
C ARG A 272 -10.90 9.47 2.60
N SER A 273 -11.52 10.09 1.58
CA SER A 273 -12.92 10.54 1.65
C SER A 273 -13.95 9.42 1.61
N LEU A 274 -13.55 8.22 1.17
CA LEU A 274 -14.39 7.02 1.14
C LEU A 274 -14.44 6.30 2.48
N GLU A 275 -13.39 6.46 3.27
CA GLU A 275 -13.40 6.04 4.66
C GLU A 275 -14.41 6.95 5.38
N GLY A 276 -15.31 6.36 6.18
CA GLY A 276 -16.33 7.11 6.90
C GLY A 276 -15.75 8.21 7.79
N PRO A 277 -16.58 8.99 8.53
CA PRO A 277 -16.07 10.01 9.43
C PRO A 277 -14.94 9.44 10.28
N LEU A 278 -13.76 10.06 10.19
CA LEU A 278 -12.53 9.63 10.84
C LEU A 278 -12.82 9.47 12.33
N MET A 279 -13.05 8.23 12.77
CA MET A 279 -13.00 7.92 14.19
C MET A 279 -11.53 8.06 14.59
N PRO A 280 -11.21 8.92 15.55
CA PRO A 280 -9.82 9.08 15.99
C PRO A 280 -9.33 7.74 16.55
N GLY A 281 -8.28 7.17 15.94
CA GLY A 281 -7.44 6.18 16.62
C GLY A 281 -7.56 4.71 16.22
N ILE A 282 -7.68 4.35 14.94
CA ILE A 282 -7.32 2.98 14.52
C ILE A 282 -5.96 3.00 13.81
N PRO A 283 -4.88 2.51 14.47
CA PRO A 283 -3.63 2.23 13.78
C PRO A 283 -3.86 1.03 12.85
N VAL A 284 -3.51 1.19 11.58
CA VAL A 284 -3.37 0.06 10.65
C VAL A 284 -2.10 -0.66 11.04
N ALA A 285 -2.26 -1.86 11.62
CA ALA A 285 -1.20 -2.77 12.03
C ALA A 285 -0.52 -3.45 10.84
#